data_AF-A0A1S8DCM5-F1
#
_entry.id   AF-A0A1S8DCM5-F1
#
_cell.length_a   1.000
_cell.length_b   1.000
_cell.length_c   1.000
_cell.angle_alpha   90.00
_cell.angle_beta   90.00
_cell.angle_gamma   90.00
#
_symmetry.space_group_name_H-M   'P 1'
#
loop_
_entity.id
_entity.type
_entity.pdbx_description
1 polymer ?
#
loop_
_entity_poly.entity_id
_entity_poly.type
_entity_poly.pdbx_seq_one_letter_code
_entity_poly.pdbx_strand_id
1 'polypeptide(L)'
;MALIECGECGSTVSELAAACPNCGAPVSRRADASAVRVVEQPRSVGFWLGVGIFLFPLMFSWFLLRKGHSTTSRVIGFIWLGLSLLLMAGQHETETNSHSVARSGTSTAAPAASRPAPVDQPLLQVTASQLAQAYDRNTVAADQQFKGKRFQVTGVVDSINTNFLGRPYLTLRGGVNQFMEPQFELDRSYESYAAKLQAGMRVSLVCTGSGDVAKTPMSKGCKPAD
;
A
#
# COMPACT_ATOMS: atom_id res chain seq x y z
N MET A 1 6.34 -18.59 64.24
CA MET A 1 4.99 -19.06 64.60
C MET A 1 4.08 -17.84 64.50
N ALA A 2 3.27 -17.72 63.45
CA ALA A 2 2.35 -16.60 63.34
C ALA A 2 1.14 -16.87 64.25
N LEU A 3 0.76 -15.83 65.00
CA LEU A 3 -0.48 -15.81 65.77
C LEU A 3 -1.54 -15.18 64.87
N ILE A 4 -2.69 -15.84 64.76
CA ILE A 4 -3.86 -15.38 64.01
C ILE A 4 -5.01 -15.10 64.97
N GLU A 5 -5.90 -14.17 64.65
CA GLU A 5 -7.10 -13.94 65.45
C GLU A 5 -8.20 -14.93 65.06
N CYS A 6 -8.83 -15.52 66.08
CA CYS A 6 -9.98 -16.39 65.89
C CYS A 6 -11.18 -15.58 65.38
N GLY A 7 -11.71 -15.92 64.20
CA GLY A 7 -12.83 -15.20 63.60
C GLY A 7 -14.16 -15.29 64.37
N GLU A 8 -14.28 -16.15 65.37
CA GLU A 8 -15.49 -16.26 66.19
C GLU A 8 -15.40 -15.50 67.51
N CYS A 9 -14.29 -15.61 68.25
CA CYS A 9 -14.16 -15.02 69.58
C CYS A 9 -13.10 -13.91 69.68
N GLY A 10 -12.37 -13.62 68.60
CA GLY A 10 -11.35 -12.57 68.55
C GLY A 10 -10.06 -12.86 69.33
N SER A 11 -9.92 -14.03 69.95
CA SER A 11 -8.69 -14.39 70.67
C SER A 11 -7.54 -14.74 69.72
N THR A 12 -6.32 -14.37 70.09
CA THR A 12 -5.12 -14.72 69.33
C THR A 12 -4.71 -16.18 69.57
N VAL A 13 -4.63 -16.95 68.49
CA VAL A 13 -4.35 -18.39 68.51
C VAL A 13 -3.25 -18.72 67.52
N SER A 14 -2.51 -19.81 67.78
CA SER A 14 -1.48 -20.28 66.84
C SER A 14 -2.12 -20.83 65.57
N GLU A 15 -1.56 -20.47 64.41
CA GLU A 15 -1.96 -20.99 63.09
C GLU A 15 -1.87 -22.53 62.93
N LEU A 16 -1.20 -23.22 63.87
CA LEU A 16 -1.04 -24.67 63.90
C LEU A 16 -2.02 -25.38 64.84
N ALA A 17 -2.83 -24.66 65.61
CA ALA A 17 -3.82 -25.26 66.50
C ALA A 17 -4.96 -25.88 65.66
N ALA A 18 -5.45 -27.07 66.04
CA ALA A 18 -6.58 -27.69 65.33
C ALA A 18 -7.92 -26.98 65.62
N ALA A 19 -8.05 -26.38 66.80
CA ALA A 19 -9.22 -25.64 67.24
C ALA A 19 -8.80 -24.51 68.18
N CYS A 20 -9.61 -23.45 68.24
CA CYS A 20 -9.44 -22.36 69.16
C CYS A 20 -9.65 -22.87 70.60
N PRO A 21 -8.66 -22.75 71.50
CA PRO A 21 -8.79 -23.22 72.88
C PRO A 21 -9.84 -22.45 73.70
N ASN A 22 -10.23 -21.25 73.25
CA ASN A 22 -11.16 -20.40 73.99
C ASN A 22 -12.63 -20.67 73.61
N CYS A 23 -12.94 -20.85 72.32
CA CYS A 23 -14.33 -21.05 71.86
C CYS A 23 -14.58 -22.41 71.18
N GLY A 24 -13.56 -23.23 70.97
CA GLY A 24 -13.68 -24.54 70.30
C GLY A 24 -13.84 -24.48 68.78
N ALA A 25 -13.89 -23.28 68.18
CA ALA A 25 -14.03 -23.13 66.73
C ALA A 25 -12.83 -23.78 66.01
N PRO A 26 -13.06 -24.60 64.97
CA PRO A 26 -11.97 -25.22 64.23
C PRO A 26 -11.14 -24.13 63.55
N VAL A 27 -9.82 -24.17 63.74
CA VAL A 27 -8.89 -23.29 63.02
C VAL A 27 -8.67 -23.91 61.65
N SER A 28 -9.74 -23.89 60.86
CA SER A 28 -9.75 -24.39 59.51
C SER A 28 -8.83 -23.50 58.70
N ARG A 29 -7.71 -24.07 58.20
CA ARG A 29 -7.09 -23.54 56.98
C ARG A 29 -8.24 -23.30 56.02
N ARG A 30 -8.52 -22.04 55.69
CA ARG A 30 -9.15 -21.70 54.41
C ARG A 30 -8.14 -22.11 53.34
N ALA A 31 -8.03 -23.42 53.11
CA ALA A 31 -7.95 -23.91 51.74
C ALA A 31 -9.31 -23.54 51.15
N ASP A 32 -9.45 -22.26 50.82
CA ASP A 32 -10.52 -21.83 49.96
C ASP A 32 -10.38 -22.69 48.72
N ALA A 33 -11.41 -23.51 48.55
CA ALA A 33 -11.80 -24.17 47.34
C ALA A 33 -11.91 -23.11 46.23
N SER A 34 -10.76 -22.68 45.72
CA SER A 34 -10.61 -22.28 44.34
C SER A 34 -10.59 -23.57 43.54
N ALA A 35 -11.77 -24.19 43.41
CA ALA A 35 -12.07 -24.90 42.19
C ALA A 35 -11.86 -23.86 41.08
N VAL A 36 -10.68 -23.88 40.47
CA VAL A 36 -10.39 -23.15 39.24
C VAL A 36 -11.29 -23.76 38.18
N ARG A 37 -12.55 -23.37 38.16
CA ARG A 37 -13.29 -23.30 36.92
C ARG A 37 -12.56 -22.24 36.13
N VAL A 38 -11.74 -22.68 35.18
CA VAL A 38 -11.29 -21.83 34.08
C VAL A 38 -12.57 -21.42 33.35
N VAL A 39 -13.22 -20.36 33.84
CA VAL A 39 -14.14 -19.58 33.04
C VAL A 39 -13.24 -18.90 32.04
N GLU A 40 -13.18 -19.48 30.86
CA GLU A 40 -12.45 -18.97 29.71
C GLU A 40 -13.06 -17.61 29.37
N GLN A 41 -12.51 -16.55 29.97
CA GLN A 41 -12.94 -15.20 29.66
C GLN A 41 -12.65 -14.97 28.17
N PRO A 42 -13.67 -14.68 27.35
CA PRO A 42 -13.43 -14.34 25.97
C PRO A 42 -12.65 -13.02 25.97
N ARG A 43 -11.34 -13.12 25.74
CA ARG A 43 -10.48 -11.94 25.57
C ARG A 43 -11.09 -11.17 24.41
N SER A 44 -11.61 -9.99 24.69
CA SER A 44 -12.13 -9.11 23.66
C SER A 44 -11.02 -8.87 22.66
N VAL A 45 -11.34 -9.09 21.38
CA VAL A 45 -10.43 -8.81 20.28
C VAL A 45 -10.01 -7.36 20.42
N GLY A 46 -8.70 -7.13 20.62
CA GLY A 46 -8.18 -5.79 20.83
C GLY A 46 -8.65 -4.88 19.68
N PHE A 47 -9.00 -3.64 20.00
CA PHE A 47 -9.44 -2.63 19.04
C PHE A 47 -8.57 -2.60 17.77
N TRP A 48 -7.26 -2.80 17.93
CA TRP A 48 -6.26 -2.91 16.86
C TRP A 48 -6.39 -4.15 15.97
N LEU A 49 -6.88 -5.28 16.49
CA LEU A 49 -7.22 -6.47 15.70
C LEU A 49 -8.44 -6.20 14.80
N GLY A 50 -9.43 -5.47 15.33
CA GLY A 50 -10.62 -5.05 14.58
C GLY A 50 -10.29 -4.10 13.43
N VAL A 51 -9.40 -3.12 13.67
CA VAL A 51 -8.91 -2.20 12.63
C VAL A 51 -8.15 -2.96 11.53
N GLY A 52 -7.36 -3.97 11.88
CA GLY A 52 -6.66 -4.82 10.90
C GLY A 52 -7.60 -5.63 9.99
N ILE A 53 -8.72 -6.13 10.53
CA ILE A 53 -9.75 -6.87 9.77
C ILE A 53 -10.44 -5.95 8.74
N PHE A 54 -10.66 -4.70 9.09
CA PHE A 54 -11.27 -3.70 8.21
C PHE A 54 -10.34 -3.33 7.03
N LEU A 55 -9.04 -3.21 7.28
CA LEU A 55 -8.08 -2.64 6.31
C LEU A 55 -7.53 -3.68 5.31
N PHE A 56 -7.44 -4.96 5.69
CA PHE A 56 -6.88 -6.03 4.84
C PHE A 56 -7.69 -7.34 4.92
N PRO A 57 -8.94 -7.38 4.40
CA PRO A 57 -9.84 -8.53 4.54
C PRO A 57 -9.27 -9.82 3.93
N LEU A 58 -8.52 -9.74 2.83
CA LEU A 58 -7.91 -10.90 2.17
C LEU A 58 -6.82 -11.57 3.04
N MET A 59 -6.00 -10.76 3.73
CA MET A 59 -4.94 -11.28 4.60
C MET A 59 -5.49 -11.90 5.88
N PHE A 60 -6.60 -11.36 6.41
CA PHE A 60 -7.23 -11.84 7.63
C PHE A 60 -8.10 -13.10 7.43
N SER A 61 -8.71 -13.26 6.24
CA SER A 61 -9.43 -14.49 5.86
C SER A 61 -8.51 -15.72 5.88
N TRP A 62 -7.27 -15.57 5.39
CA TRP A 62 -6.24 -16.59 5.50
C TRP A 62 -5.86 -16.89 6.96
N PHE A 63 -5.77 -15.85 7.81
CA PHE A 63 -5.43 -16.00 9.23
C PHE A 63 -6.53 -16.69 10.07
N LEU A 64 -7.82 -16.44 9.76
CA LEU A 64 -8.96 -17.08 10.43
C LEU A 64 -9.07 -18.60 10.19
N LEU A 65 -8.39 -19.10 9.16
CA LEU A 65 -8.29 -20.54 8.86
C LEU A 65 -7.24 -21.26 9.74
N ARG A 66 -6.43 -20.52 10.52
CA ARG A 66 -5.46 -21.09 11.47
C ARG A 66 -6.18 -21.74 12.65
N LYS A 67 -5.68 -22.90 13.12
CA LYS A 67 -6.25 -23.64 14.25
C LYS A 67 -6.23 -22.77 15.53
N GLY A 68 -7.39 -22.59 16.17
CA GLY A 68 -7.55 -21.81 17.40
C GLY A 68 -8.71 -20.80 17.40
N HIS A 69 -9.28 -20.46 16.25
CA HIS A 69 -10.42 -19.53 16.17
C HIS A 69 -11.78 -20.24 16.11
N SER A 70 -12.76 -19.71 16.84
CA SER A 70 -14.14 -20.20 16.91
C SER A 70 -14.86 -20.08 15.56
N THR A 71 -15.78 -21.01 15.29
CA THR A 71 -16.57 -21.09 14.05
C THR A 71 -17.40 -19.82 13.81
N THR A 72 -17.88 -19.17 14.86
CA THR A 72 -18.63 -17.90 14.77
C THR A 72 -17.79 -16.76 14.21
N SER A 73 -16.53 -16.63 14.67
CA SER A 73 -15.58 -15.65 14.14
C SER A 73 -15.23 -15.88 12.66
N ARG A 74 -15.23 -17.13 12.19
CA ARG A 74 -15.02 -17.45 10.78
C ARG A 74 -16.22 -16.99 9.94
N VAL A 75 -17.44 -17.28 10.39
CA VAL A 75 -18.68 -16.89 9.69
C VAL A 75 -18.78 -15.37 9.57
N ILE A 76 -18.53 -14.63 10.65
CA ILE A 76 -18.55 -13.16 10.63
C ILE A 76 -17.48 -12.61 9.66
N GLY A 77 -16.28 -13.19 9.65
CA GLY A 77 -15.20 -12.79 8.74
C GLY A 77 -15.55 -13.00 7.26
N PHE A 78 -16.15 -14.15 6.90
CA PHE A 78 -16.56 -14.42 5.51
C PHE A 78 -17.75 -13.56 5.06
N ILE A 79 -18.71 -13.27 5.95
CA ILE A 79 -19.83 -12.35 5.66
C ILE A 79 -19.29 -10.94 5.41
N TRP A 80 -18.37 -10.46 6.24
CA TRP A 80 -17.75 -9.13 6.06
C TRP A 80 -16.90 -9.04 4.77
N LEU A 81 -16.16 -10.10 4.44
CA LEU A 81 -15.39 -10.18 3.18
C LEU A 81 -16.30 -10.17 1.94
N GLY A 82 -17.40 -10.93 1.98
CA GLY A 82 -18.42 -10.92 0.92
C GLY A 82 -19.06 -9.54 0.74
N LEU A 83 -19.43 -8.88 1.84
CA LEU A 83 -19.99 -7.52 1.80
C LEU A 83 -18.98 -6.49 1.28
N SER A 84 -17.71 -6.59 1.67
CA SER A 84 -16.64 -5.72 1.19
C SER A 84 -16.37 -5.90 -0.32
N LEU A 85 -16.41 -7.14 -0.82
CA LEU A 85 -16.32 -7.42 -2.25
C LEU A 85 -17.54 -6.91 -3.02
N LEU A 86 -18.75 -7.02 -2.46
CA LEU A 86 -19.96 -6.48 -3.07
C LEU A 86 -19.95 -4.94 -3.15
N LEU A 87 -19.43 -4.25 -2.12
CA LEU A 87 -19.23 -2.80 -2.14
C LEU A 87 -18.18 -2.36 -3.17
N MET A 88 -17.09 -3.12 -3.32
CA MET A 88 -16.06 -2.85 -4.34
C MET A 88 -16.54 -3.16 -5.76
N ALA A 89 -17.38 -4.18 -5.95
CA ALA A 89 -18.00 -4.51 -7.23
C ALA A 89 -19.07 -3.48 -7.66
N GLY A 90 -19.66 -2.74 -6.72
CA GLY A 90 -20.62 -1.67 -7.00
C GLY A 90 -20.01 -0.34 -7.46
N GLN A 91 -18.68 -0.17 -7.43
CA GLN A 91 -18.00 1.04 -7.92
C GLN A 91 -17.50 0.91 -9.37
N HIS A 92 -17.81 -0.18 -10.05
CA HIS A 92 -17.35 -0.44 -11.42
C HIS A 92 -18.42 -0.11 -12.47
N GLU A 93 -19.12 1.03 -12.34
CA GLU A 93 -19.90 1.60 -13.44
C GLU A 93 -19.83 3.13 -13.44
N THR A 94 -18.85 3.68 -14.16
CA THR A 94 -19.03 4.80 -15.11
C THR A 94 -17.67 5.20 -15.73
N GLU A 95 -17.17 4.40 -16.67
CA GLU A 95 -16.37 4.97 -17.76
C GLU A 95 -17.32 5.21 -18.93
N THR A 96 -17.98 6.38 -18.91
CA THR A 96 -18.74 6.91 -20.04
C THR A 96 -17.78 7.15 -21.20
N ASN A 97 -17.71 6.17 -22.09
CA ASN A 97 -16.96 6.21 -23.33
C ASN A 97 -17.73 7.09 -24.34
N SER A 98 -17.64 8.42 -24.18
CA SER A 98 -18.13 9.37 -25.17
C SER A 98 -17.12 9.50 -26.32
N HIS A 99 -17.05 8.47 -27.15
CA HIS A 99 -16.59 8.65 -28.53
C HIS A 99 -17.72 9.34 -29.31
N SER A 100 -17.67 10.67 -29.36
CA SER A 100 -18.45 11.46 -30.30
C SER A 100 -18.00 11.15 -31.72
N VAL A 101 -18.73 10.27 -32.41
CA VAL A 101 -18.70 10.16 -33.87
C VAL A 101 -19.43 11.37 -34.43
N ALA A 102 -18.71 12.46 -34.65
CA ALA A 102 -19.16 13.53 -35.53
C ALA A 102 -18.68 13.21 -36.95
N ARG A 103 -19.63 12.80 -37.81
CA ARG A 103 -19.42 12.65 -39.25
C ARG A 103 -19.99 13.89 -39.96
N SER A 104 -19.26 14.30 -41.00
CA SER A 104 -19.66 15.15 -42.13
C SER A 104 -19.51 16.66 -41.99
N GLY A 105 -18.44 17.14 -42.60
CA GLY A 105 -18.36 18.48 -43.19
C GLY A 105 -17.47 18.40 -44.43
N THR A 106 -18.04 18.04 -45.57
CA THR A 106 -17.41 18.23 -46.88
C THR A 106 -17.28 19.73 -47.11
N SER A 107 -16.05 20.23 -47.28
CA SER A 107 -15.79 21.58 -47.77
C SER A 107 -14.77 21.51 -48.88
N THR A 108 -15.25 21.80 -50.08
CA THR A 108 -14.49 21.95 -51.31
C THR A 108 -13.58 23.19 -51.23
N ALA A 109 -12.30 22.93 -51.51
CA ALA A 109 -11.18 23.79 -51.93
C ALA A 109 -11.27 25.34 -51.86
N ALA A 110 -10.27 25.93 -51.19
CA ALA A 110 -9.49 27.06 -51.71
C ALA A 110 -8.04 26.96 -51.15
N PRO A 111 -6.98 27.10 -51.98
CA PRO A 111 -5.60 27.05 -51.52
C PRO A 111 -5.19 28.42 -50.97
N ALA A 112 -5.21 28.57 -49.65
CA ALA A 112 -4.69 29.74 -48.96
C ALA A 112 -3.56 29.32 -48.01
N ALA A 113 -2.34 29.65 -48.44
CA ALA A 113 -1.18 30.00 -47.62
C ALA A 113 -1.06 29.35 -46.23
N SER A 114 -0.14 28.39 -46.15
CA SER A 114 0.70 28.02 -45.01
C SER A 114 0.45 28.79 -43.71
N ARG A 115 -0.59 28.41 -42.97
CA ARG A 115 -0.65 28.70 -41.54
C ARG A 115 0.41 27.81 -40.89
N PRO A 116 1.43 28.35 -40.20
CA PRO A 116 2.33 27.50 -39.44
C PRO A 116 1.46 26.71 -38.45
N ALA A 117 1.68 25.39 -38.42
CA ALA A 117 1.13 24.52 -37.39
C ALA A 117 1.38 25.14 -36.00
N PRO A 118 0.52 24.90 -35.01
CA PRO A 118 0.74 25.37 -33.65
C PRO A 118 2.13 24.88 -33.20
N VAL A 119 3.06 25.81 -33.03
CA VAL A 119 4.41 25.48 -32.58
C VAL A 119 4.25 24.96 -31.16
N ASP A 120 4.56 23.67 -31.01
CA ASP A 120 4.61 22.94 -29.76
C ASP A 120 5.20 23.81 -28.64
N GLN A 121 4.54 23.88 -27.49
CA GLN A 121 5.15 24.52 -26.33
C GLN A 121 6.50 23.84 -26.05
N PRO A 122 7.59 24.62 -25.87
CA PRO A 122 8.90 24.04 -25.64
C PRO A 122 8.87 23.21 -24.36
N LEU A 123 8.99 21.89 -24.53
CA LEU A 123 9.07 20.95 -23.43
C LEU A 123 10.35 21.24 -22.66
N LEU A 124 10.27 21.23 -21.32
CA LEU A 124 11.46 21.31 -20.47
C LEU A 124 12.38 20.14 -20.83
N GLN A 125 13.60 20.45 -21.27
CA GLN A 125 14.61 19.44 -21.62
C GLN A 125 15.48 19.15 -20.41
N VAL A 126 15.56 17.89 -20.01
CA VAL A 126 16.37 17.44 -18.86
C VAL A 126 17.12 16.17 -19.20
N THR A 127 18.21 15.92 -18.48
CA THR A 127 18.86 14.61 -18.50
C THR A 127 18.30 13.71 -17.42
N ALA A 128 18.41 12.40 -17.60
CA ALA A 128 18.04 11.42 -16.58
C ALA A 128 18.77 11.67 -15.24
N SER A 129 20.05 12.05 -15.29
CA SER A 129 20.82 12.37 -14.08
C SER A 129 20.37 13.64 -13.38
N GLN A 130 20.04 14.70 -14.13
CA GLN A 130 19.49 15.92 -13.54
C GLN A 130 18.14 15.67 -12.89
N LEU A 131 17.28 14.85 -13.51
CA LEU A 131 16.00 14.45 -12.93
C LEU A 131 16.20 13.72 -11.61
N ALA A 132 17.09 12.72 -11.57
CA ALA A 132 17.41 11.98 -10.35
C ALA A 132 17.95 12.88 -9.24
N GLN A 133 18.91 13.76 -9.57
CA GLN A 133 19.48 14.71 -8.61
C GLN A 133 18.48 15.75 -8.10
N ALA A 134 17.46 16.11 -8.89
CA ALA A 134 16.42 17.03 -8.43
C ALA A 134 15.57 16.37 -7.33
N TYR A 135 15.13 15.13 -7.56
CA TYR A 135 14.35 14.35 -6.59
C TYR A 135 15.14 13.97 -5.33
N ASP A 136 16.42 13.66 -5.48
CA ASP A 136 17.31 13.40 -4.36
C ASP A 136 17.41 14.63 -3.44
N ARG A 137 17.81 15.79 -4.01
CA ARG A 137 18.00 17.04 -3.29
C ARG A 137 16.72 17.55 -2.62
N ASN A 138 15.60 17.56 -3.36
CA ASN A 138 14.33 18.05 -2.83
C ASN A 138 13.14 17.51 -3.65
N THR A 139 12.53 16.44 -3.15
CA THR A 139 11.33 15.82 -3.74
C THR A 139 10.17 16.81 -3.91
N VAL A 140 9.93 17.70 -2.94
CA VAL A 140 8.79 18.64 -3.00
C VAL A 140 8.96 19.65 -4.12
N ALA A 141 10.17 20.20 -4.26
CA ALA A 141 10.49 21.11 -5.36
C ALA A 141 10.49 20.38 -6.72
N ALA A 142 11.01 19.15 -6.77
CA ALA A 142 11.00 18.34 -7.99
C ALA A 142 9.57 18.01 -8.43
N ASP A 143 8.68 17.66 -7.51
CA ASP A 143 7.27 17.40 -7.82
C ASP A 143 6.58 18.63 -8.41
N GLN A 144 6.85 19.83 -7.90
CA GLN A 144 6.34 21.07 -8.50
C GLN A 144 6.84 21.27 -9.94
N GLN A 145 8.03 20.75 -10.28
CA GLN A 145 8.63 20.91 -11.60
C GLN A 145 8.25 19.81 -12.59
N PHE A 146 8.05 18.57 -12.14
CA PHE A 146 7.94 17.41 -13.04
C PHE A 146 6.62 16.64 -12.90
N LYS A 147 6.02 16.59 -11.71
CA LYS A 147 4.83 15.76 -11.49
C LYS A 147 3.62 16.29 -12.23
N GLY A 148 2.99 15.43 -13.01
CA GLY A 148 1.87 15.78 -13.89
C GLY A 148 2.26 16.64 -15.10
N LYS A 149 3.53 17.01 -15.26
CA LYS A 149 4.01 17.86 -16.36
C LYS A 149 4.72 17.02 -17.40
N ARG A 150 4.64 17.48 -18.66
CA ARG A 150 5.35 16.89 -19.78
C ARG A 150 6.76 17.49 -19.87
N PHE A 151 7.75 16.65 -20.10
CA PHE A 151 9.13 17.06 -20.30
C PHE A 151 9.82 16.12 -21.29
N GLN A 152 10.89 16.59 -21.90
CA GLN A 152 11.77 15.78 -22.72
C GLN A 152 12.97 15.36 -21.88
N VAL A 153 13.25 14.06 -21.87
CA VAL A 153 14.38 13.48 -21.14
C VAL A 153 15.36 12.82 -22.11
N THR A 154 16.64 13.07 -21.91
CA THR A 154 17.71 12.38 -22.62
C THR A 154 18.56 11.57 -21.64
N GLY A 155 18.93 10.36 -22.03
CA GLY A 155 19.75 9.49 -21.19
C GLY A 155 20.33 8.31 -21.94
N VAL A 156 21.12 7.52 -21.21
CA VAL A 156 21.65 6.24 -21.69
C VAL A 156 20.85 5.14 -21.01
N VAL A 157 20.35 4.20 -21.80
CA VAL A 157 19.59 3.05 -21.30
C VAL A 157 20.51 2.21 -20.43
N ASP A 158 20.09 1.93 -19.20
CA ASP A 158 20.75 0.96 -18.35
C ASP A 158 20.11 -0.42 -18.51
N SER A 159 18.80 -0.49 -18.30
CA SER A 159 18.02 -1.71 -18.47
C SER A 159 16.66 -1.47 -19.12
N ILE A 160 16.14 -2.53 -19.74
CA ILE A 160 14.79 -2.58 -20.33
C ILE A 160 14.08 -3.75 -19.67
N ASN A 161 12.93 -3.49 -19.05
CA ASN A 161 12.18 -4.49 -18.31
C ASN A 161 10.68 -4.35 -18.58
N THR A 162 9.90 -5.34 -18.13
CA THR A 162 8.45 -5.34 -18.23
C THR A 162 7.84 -5.37 -16.84
N ASN A 163 6.83 -4.52 -16.60
CA ASN A 163 6.11 -4.56 -15.32
C ASN A 163 5.12 -5.74 -15.27
N PHE A 164 4.47 -5.95 -14.12
CA PHE A 164 3.51 -7.04 -13.92
C PHE A 164 2.27 -6.97 -14.84
N LEU A 165 2.01 -5.83 -15.47
CA LEU A 165 0.92 -5.60 -16.44
C LEU A 165 1.36 -5.77 -17.89
N GLY A 166 2.58 -6.22 -18.13
CA GLY A 166 3.12 -6.41 -19.48
C GLY A 166 3.63 -5.13 -20.15
N ARG A 167 3.66 -3.97 -19.46
CA ARG A 167 4.13 -2.72 -20.06
C ARG A 167 5.64 -2.60 -19.95
N PRO A 168 6.35 -2.26 -21.05
CA PRO A 168 7.78 -2.05 -21.00
C PRO A 168 8.11 -0.74 -20.31
N TYR A 169 9.15 -0.76 -19.48
CA TYR A 169 9.76 0.42 -18.90
C TYR A 169 11.28 0.37 -19.04
N LEU A 170 11.88 1.55 -19.07
CA LEU A 170 13.32 1.74 -19.21
C LEU A 170 13.86 2.30 -17.90
N THR A 171 15.04 1.85 -17.49
CA THR A 171 15.87 2.58 -16.53
C THR A 171 16.95 3.33 -17.30
N LEU A 172 17.14 4.62 -16.97
CA LEU A 172 18.21 5.41 -17.58
C LEU A 172 19.30 5.70 -16.55
N ARG A 173 20.55 5.58 -16.98
CA ARG A 173 21.71 5.89 -16.14
C ARG A 173 21.67 7.33 -15.66
N GLY A 174 22.20 7.55 -14.46
CA GLY A 174 22.22 8.85 -13.81
C GLY A 174 21.47 8.91 -12.49
N GLY A 175 20.92 7.79 -12.03
CA GLY A 175 20.49 7.63 -10.64
C GLY A 175 21.59 8.00 -9.66
N VAL A 176 21.21 8.39 -8.45
CA VAL A 176 22.17 8.69 -7.36
C VAL A 176 23.02 7.48 -6.98
N ASN A 177 22.55 6.28 -7.32
CA ASN A 177 23.33 5.05 -7.35
C ASN A 177 22.74 4.08 -8.40
N GLN A 178 23.43 2.97 -8.64
CA GLN A 178 23.05 1.94 -9.63
C GLN A 178 21.75 1.17 -9.32
N PHE A 179 21.18 1.33 -8.12
CA PHE A 179 19.92 0.69 -7.71
C PHE A 179 18.72 1.64 -7.73
N MET A 180 18.98 2.96 -7.80
CA MET A 180 17.98 4.03 -7.76
C MET A 180 18.01 4.83 -9.05
N GLU A 181 17.90 4.13 -10.17
CA GLU A 181 17.85 4.74 -11.49
C GLU A 181 16.44 5.24 -11.81
N PRO A 182 16.30 6.44 -12.39
CA PRO A 182 15.00 6.96 -12.81
C PRO A 182 14.36 6.02 -13.84
N GLN A 183 13.06 5.77 -13.65
CA GLN A 183 12.31 4.82 -14.46
C GLN A 183 11.30 5.53 -15.37
N PHE A 184 11.17 5.01 -16.58
CA PHE A 184 10.39 5.60 -17.66
C PHE A 184 9.50 4.52 -18.29
N GLU A 185 8.23 4.48 -17.90
CA GLU A 185 7.24 3.57 -18.49
C GLU A 185 6.83 4.09 -19.88
N LEU A 186 7.07 3.26 -20.89
CA LEU A 186 6.68 3.55 -22.27
C LEU A 186 5.17 3.37 -22.45
N ASP A 187 4.59 4.15 -23.35
CA ASP A 187 3.22 3.89 -23.79
C ASP A 187 3.13 2.55 -24.55
N ARG A 188 2.01 1.84 -24.43
CA ARG A 188 1.79 0.52 -25.05
C ARG A 188 2.01 0.52 -26.56
N SER A 189 1.74 1.65 -27.23
CA SER A 189 1.97 1.79 -28.66
C SER A 189 3.45 1.68 -29.07
N TYR A 190 4.38 1.82 -28.13
CA TYR A 190 5.83 1.82 -28.36
C TYR A 190 6.54 0.55 -27.85
N GLU A 191 5.82 -0.56 -27.66
CA GLU A 191 6.42 -1.87 -27.33
C GLU A 191 7.47 -2.31 -28.37
N SER A 192 7.18 -2.14 -29.65
CA SER A 192 8.10 -2.43 -30.75
C SER A 192 9.35 -1.54 -30.76
N TYR A 193 9.25 -0.33 -30.19
CA TYR A 193 10.41 0.53 -29.98
C TYR A 193 11.28 0.00 -28.84
N ALA A 194 10.66 -0.38 -27.72
CA ALA A 194 11.35 -0.99 -26.58
C ALA A 194 12.14 -2.24 -26.98
N ALA A 195 11.56 -3.10 -27.83
CA ALA A 195 12.18 -4.33 -28.30
C ALA A 195 13.46 -4.13 -29.14
N LYS A 196 13.69 -2.92 -29.66
CA LYS A 196 14.89 -2.57 -30.44
C LYS A 196 15.99 -1.93 -29.59
N LEU A 197 15.67 -1.56 -28.34
CA LEU A 197 16.62 -0.92 -27.45
C LEU A 197 17.53 -1.94 -26.79
N GLN A 198 18.75 -1.49 -26.49
CA GLN A 198 19.75 -2.24 -25.75
C GLN A 198 20.37 -1.35 -24.68
N ALA A 199 20.87 -1.98 -23.61
CA ALA A 199 21.68 -1.31 -22.61
C ALA A 199 22.86 -0.58 -23.27
N GLY A 200 23.13 0.65 -22.85
CA GLY A 200 24.16 1.52 -23.43
C GLY A 200 23.69 2.40 -24.58
N MET A 201 22.50 2.18 -25.16
CA MET A 201 21.96 3.07 -26.18
C MET A 201 21.58 4.42 -25.61
N ARG A 202 21.85 5.50 -26.34
CA ARG A 202 21.34 6.84 -26.00
C ARG A 202 19.93 7.00 -26.57
N VAL A 203 19.01 7.47 -25.73
CA VAL A 203 17.61 7.70 -26.09
C VAL A 203 17.16 9.09 -25.67
N SER A 204 16.16 9.60 -26.36
CA SER A 204 15.44 10.83 -26.04
C SER A 204 13.95 10.50 -26.02
N LEU A 205 13.28 10.85 -24.93
CA LEU A 205 11.87 10.51 -24.70
C LEU A 205 11.10 11.75 -24.27
N VAL A 206 9.85 11.89 -24.73
CA VAL A 206 8.88 12.81 -24.13
C VAL A 206 8.02 12.01 -23.16
N CYS A 207 8.03 12.42 -21.89
CA CYS A 207 7.38 11.72 -20.79
C CYS A 207 6.50 12.66 -19.97
N THR A 208 5.64 12.07 -19.14
CA THR A 208 4.92 12.78 -18.07
C THR A 208 5.42 12.31 -16.71
N GLY A 209 5.82 13.24 -15.84
CA GLY A 209 6.33 12.88 -14.51
C GLY A 209 5.23 12.38 -13.58
N SER A 210 5.52 11.34 -12.81
CA SER A 210 4.59 10.74 -11.84
C SER A 210 4.98 11.00 -10.38
N GLY A 211 6.11 11.65 -10.13
CA GLY A 211 6.70 11.80 -8.80
C GLY A 211 7.85 10.84 -8.59
N ASP A 212 8.21 10.57 -7.34
CA ASP A 212 9.18 9.54 -6.95
C ASP A 212 8.56 8.42 -6.11
N VAL A 213 9.21 7.27 -6.14
CA VAL A 213 9.01 6.19 -5.19
C VAL A 213 10.36 5.94 -4.52
N ALA A 214 10.42 6.13 -3.21
CA ALA A 214 11.66 6.01 -2.44
C ALA A 214 12.84 6.77 -3.10
N LYS A 215 12.66 8.06 -3.41
CA LYS A 215 13.65 8.94 -4.06
C LYS A 215 14.00 8.59 -5.51
N THR A 216 13.42 7.55 -6.08
CA THR A 216 13.62 7.18 -7.48
C THR A 216 12.54 7.85 -8.34
N PRO A 217 12.88 8.75 -9.28
CA PRO A 217 11.90 9.40 -10.15
C PRO A 217 11.19 8.39 -11.05
N MET A 218 9.88 8.56 -11.18
CA MET A 218 9.02 7.73 -12.02
C MET A 218 8.35 8.58 -13.09
N SER A 219 8.35 8.10 -14.31
CA SER A 219 7.69 8.74 -15.45
C SER A 219 6.82 7.74 -16.21
N LYS A 220 5.75 8.25 -16.83
CA LYS A 220 4.79 7.43 -17.58
C LYS A 220 4.41 8.07 -18.91
N GLY A 221 3.79 7.27 -19.78
CA GLY A 221 3.35 7.70 -21.11
C GLY A 221 4.52 8.20 -21.96
N CYS A 222 5.69 7.57 -21.77
CA CYS A 222 6.89 7.94 -22.47
C CYS A 222 6.81 7.49 -23.93
N LYS A 223 7.20 8.39 -24.83
CA LYS A 223 7.33 8.12 -26.27
C LYS A 223 8.65 8.66 -26.78
N PRO A 224 9.25 8.08 -27.84
CA PRO A 224 10.43 8.65 -28.49
C PRO A 224 10.21 10.12 -28.83
N ALA A 225 11.20 10.94 -28.53
CA ALA A 225 11.28 12.30 -29.04
C ALA A 225 12.01 12.22 -30.38
N ASP A 226 11.26 12.37 -31.47
CA ASP A 226 11.79 12.39 -32.85
C ASP A 226 12.74 13.59 -33.07
#